data_AF-A0A841MS46-F1
#
_entry.id   AF-A0A841MS46-F1
#
_cell.length_a   1.000
_cell.length_b   1.000
_cell.length_c   1.000
_cell.angle_alpha   90.00
_cell.angle_beta   90.00
_cell.angle_gamma   90.00
#
_symmetry.space_group_name_H-M   'P 1'
#
loop_
_entity.id
_entity.type
_entity.pdbx_description
1 polymer ?
#
loop_
_entity_poly.entity_id
_entity_poly.type
_entity_poly.pdbx_seq_one_letter_code
_entity_poly.pdbx_strand_id
1 'polypeptide(L)'
;MEENIITQTQIAFHNLNGLVNGISMDGRITKSEFDAMKSWCQTHDGLCEKEPFLTFHEEVRNIIKTGQLGSEEIYEIKKVLEKYAPKFEESDPSKASLHFLQGICYGIMADGDINKYELNLLKKWLDDHEQLKDTYPFNEIAEHVEIAISHGKLDQENYLSLQKYFREFLKIE
;
A
#
# COMPACT_ATOMS: atom_id res chain seq x y z
N MET A 1 14.06 -8.94 20.79
CA MET A 1 14.72 -8.91 19.47
C MET A 1 13.89 -9.69 18.45
N GLU A 2 13.51 -10.93 18.75
CA GLU A 2 12.69 -11.76 17.85
C GLU A 2 11.24 -11.25 17.66
N GLU A 3 10.57 -10.81 18.73
CA GLU A 3 9.22 -10.18 18.62
C GLU A 3 9.23 -8.92 17.74
N ASN A 4 10.32 -8.14 17.78
CA ASN A 4 10.45 -6.93 16.96
C ASN A 4 10.58 -7.29 15.46
N ILE A 5 11.37 -8.32 15.14
CA ILE A 5 11.52 -8.81 13.76
C ILE A 5 10.18 -9.35 13.25
N ILE A 6 9.44 -10.12 14.05
CA ILE A 6 8.10 -10.62 13.67
C ILE A 6 7.19 -9.44 13.32
N THR A 7 7.10 -8.43 14.19
CA THR A 7 6.31 -7.22 13.92
C THR A 7 6.76 -6.52 12.64
N GLN A 8 8.07 -6.35 12.41
CA GLN A 8 8.58 -5.73 11.18
C GLN A 8 8.21 -6.52 9.92
N THR A 9 8.26 -7.85 9.95
CA THR A 9 7.88 -8.68 8.80
C THR A 9 6.38 -8.65 8.51
N GLN A 10 5.53 -8.59 9.55
CA GLN A 10 4.08 -8.38 9.39
C GLN A 10 3.78 -7.01 8.77
N ILE A 11 4.41 -5.94 9.29
CA ILE A 11 4.28 -4.58 8.75
C ILE A 11 4.70 -4.55 7.27
N ALA A 12 5.87 -5.12 6.96
CA ALA A 12 6.39 -5.15 5.59
C ALA A 12 5.46 -5.90 4.64
N PHE A 13 4.90 -7.02 5.08
CA PHE A 13 3.93 -7.81 4.32
C PHE A 13 2.64 -7.01 4.04
N HIS A 14 2.03 -6.43 5.08
CA HIS A 14 0.79 -5.65 4.92
C HIS A 14 1.00 -4.39 4.08
N ASN A 15 2.14 -3.72 4.24
CA ASN A 15 2.52 -2.58 3.40
C ASN A 15 2.67 -2.97 1.93
N LEU A 16 3.31 -4.11 1.60
CA LEU A 16 3.40 -4.56 0.21
C LEU A 16 2.01 -4.88 -0.34
N ASN A 17 1.18 -5.57 0.45
CA ASN A 17 -0.16 -5.94 0.02
C ASN A 17 -0.99 -4.68 -0.30
N GLY A 18 -0.93 -3.67 0.56
CA GLY A 18 -1.54 -2.38 0.31
C GLY A 18 -0.99 -1.70 -0.94
N LEU A 19 0.35 -1.65 -1.08
CA LEU A 19 1.03 -1.03 -2.22
C LEU A 19 0.60 -1.65 -3.55
N VAL A 20 0.61 -2.98 -3.65
CA VAL A 20 0.18 -3.72 -4.85
C VAL A 20 -1.29 -3.47 -5.16
N ASN A 21 -2.14 -3.32 -4.14
CA ASN A 21 -3.55 -2.97 -4.36
C ASN A 21 -3.69 -1.52 -4.83
N GLY A 22 -2.97 -0.57 -4.24
CA GLY A 22 -2.95 0.84 -4.65
C GLY A 22 -2.57 1.00 -6.12
N ILE A 23 -1.40 0.49 -6.54
CA ILE A 23 -0.90 0.64 -7.92
C ILE A 23 -1.71 -0.13 -8.98
N SER A 24 -2.61 -1.03 -8.55
CA SER A 24 -3.44 -1.82 -9.47
C SER A 24 -4.89 -1.33 -9.51
N MET A 25 -5.20 -0.23 -8.81
CA MET A 25 -6.55 0.30 -8.67
C MET A 25 -7.16 0.72 -10.01
N ASP A 26 -6.41 1.42 -10.86
CA ASP A 26 -6.90 1.90 -12.16
C ASP A 26 -6.59 0.95 -13.34
N GLY A 27 -5.85 -0.13 -13.07
CA GLY A 27 -5.43 -1.14 -14.03
C GLY A 27 -4.29 -0.73 -14.97
N ARG A 28 -3.60 0.39 -14.72
CA ARG A 28 -2.48 0.89 -15.53
C ARG A 28 -1.24 1.11 -14.67
N ILE A 29 -0.28 0.21 -14.80
CA ILE A 29 0.97 0.30 -14.04
C ILE A 29 1.96 1.20 -14.79
N THR A 30 2.29 2.32 -14.18
CA THR A 30 3.34 3.25 -14.59
C THR A 30 4.72 2.74 -14.17
N LYS A 31 5.76 3.34 -14.74
CA LYS A 31 7.15 3.03 -14.35
C LYS A 31 7.42 3.38 -12.88
N SER A 32 6.86 4.49 -12.39
CA SER A 32 7.09 4.96 -11.02
C SER A 32 6.48 4.01 -9.98
N GLU A 33 5.29 3.50 -10.23
CA GLU A 33 4.65 2.45 -9.42
C GLU A 33 5.46 1.15 -9.39
N PHE A 34 6.03 0.76 -10.53
CA PHE A 34 6.92 -0.38 -10.56
C PHE A 34 8.23 -0.15 -9.79
N ASP A 35 8.80 1.05 -9.89
CA ASP A 35 9.99 1.43 -9.12
C ASP A 35 9.69 1.48 -7.62
N ALA A 36 8.45 1.81 -7.20
CA ALA A 36 8.02 1.69 -5.80
C ALA A 36 8.04 0.23 -5.30
N MET A 37 7.60 -0.74 -6.10
CA MET A 37 7.72 -2.18 -5.75
C MET A 37 9.18 -2.62 -5.64
N LYS A 38 10.07 -2.17 -6.55
CA LYS A 38 11.51 -2.45 -6.42
C LYS A 38 12.10 -1.85 -5.15
N SER A 39 11.71 -0.62 -4.84
CA SER A 39 12.14 0.08 -3.63
C SER A 39 11.71 -0.68 -2.39
N TRP A 40 10.48 -1.22 -2.37
CA TRP A 40 10.03 -2.11 -1.29
C TRP A 40 10.94 -3.33 -1.14
N CYS A 41 11.31 -4.03 -2.23
CA CYS A 41 12.24 -5.16 -2.12
C CYS A 41 13.61 -4.76 -1.54
N GLN A 42 14.16 -3.62 -1.98
CA GLN A 42 15.47 -3.15 -1.52
C GLN A 42 15.46 -2.73 -0.05
N THR A 43 14.43 -2.00 0.37
CA THR A 43 14.28 -1.49 1.74
C THR A 43 14.10 -2.59 2.77
N HIS A 44 13.55 -3.73 2.38
CA HIS A 44 13.28 -4.86 3.27
C HIS A 44 14.26 -6.04 3.10
N ASP A 45 15.32 -5.91 2.31
CA ASP A 45 16.39 -6.93 2.19
C ASP A 45 16.97 -7.30 3.57
N GLY A 46 17.02 -6.33 4.51
CA GLY A 46 17.50 -6.56 5.88
C GLY A 46 16.59 -7.39 6.78
N LEU A 47 15.33 -7.64 6.39
CA LEU A 47 14.41 -8.51 7.13
C LEU A 47 14.48 -9.97 6.68
N CYS A 48 15.23 -10.27 5.61
CA CYS A 48 15.34 -11.59 5.00
C CYS A 48 16.33 -12.49 5.75
N GLU A 49 16.15 -12.65 7.06
CA GLU A 49 16.99 -13.50 7.90
C GLU A 49 16.40 -14.89 8.14
N LYS A 50 15.07 -14.99 8.19
CA LYS A 50 14.36 -16.20 8.59
C LYS A 50 13.12 -16.45 7.72
N GLU A 51 12.74 -17.72 7.67
CA GLU A 51 11.43 -18.12 7.17
C GLU A 51 10.30 -17.59 8.07
N PRO A 52 9.12 -17.26 7.50
CA PRO A 52 8.75 -17.39 6.09
C PRO A 52 9.07 -16.16 5.23
N PHE A 53 9.60 -15.09 5.83
CA PHE A 53 9.81 -13.81 5.14
C PHE A 53 10.88 -13.89 4.05
N LEU A 54 11.95 -14.64 4.29
CA LEU A 54 12.99 -14.89 3.28
C LEU A 54 12.41 -15.43 1.97
N THR A 55 11.71 -16.59 2.01
CA THR A 55 11.15 -17.19 0.79
C THR A 55 10.07 -16.30 0.16
N PHE A 56 9.21 -15.69 0.98
CA PHE A 56 8.21 -14.73 0.50
C PHE A 56 8.84 -13.58 -0.29
N HIS A 57 9.86 -12.94 0.27
CA HIS A 57 10.56 -11.82 -0.35
C HIS A 57 11.26 -12.24 -1.64
N GLU A 58 11.91 -13.40 -1.66
CA GLU A 58 12.56 -13.94 -2.86
C GLU A 58 11.58 -14.20 -4.00
N GLU A 59 10.40 -14.79 -3.71
CA GLU A 59 9.34 -14.99 -4.71
C GLU A 59 8.88 -13.67 -5.32
N VAL A 60 8.57 -12.66 -4.48
CA VAL A 60 8.18 -11.32 -4.94
C VAL A 60 9.30 -10.68 -5.77
N ARG A 61 10.54 -10.73 -5.29
CA ARG A 61 11.70 -10.14 -5.96
C ARG A 61 11.96 -10.77 -7.32
N ASN A 62 11.74 -12.08 -7.46
CA ASN A 62 11.93 -12.78 -8.72
C ASN A 62 10.89 -12.37 -9.76
N ILE A 63 9.62 -12.20 -9.37
CA ILE A 63 8.57 -11.69 -10.27
C ILE A 63 8.94 -10.28 -10.76
N ILE A 64 9.38 -9.40 -9.85
CA ILE A 64 9.77 -8.02 -10.22
C ILE A 64 11.03 -7.99 -11.12
N LYS A 65 11.93 -8.98 -11.03
CA LYS A 65 13.16 -9.02 -11.83
C LYS A 65 12.96 -9.40 -13.29
N THR A 66 11.89 -10.13 -13.65
CA THR A 66 11.66 -10.58 -15.03
C THR A 66 11.45 -9.42 -16.00
N GLY A 67 11.03 -8.26 -15.50
CA GLY A 67 11.08 -6.97 -16.19
C GLY A 67 10.01 -6.75 -17.27
N GLN A 68 9.10 -7.70 -17.46
CA GLN A 68 7.85 -7.44 -18.18
C GLN A 68 6.88 -6.77 -17.20
N LEU A 69 6.17 -5.76 -17.70
CA LEU A 69 5.38 -4.84 -16.88
C LEU A 69 3.95 -4.90 -17.35
N GLY A 70 3.13 -5.67 -16.63
CA GLY A 70 1.72 -5.78 -16.94
C GLY A 70 0.88 -6.32 -15.80
N SER A 71 -0.39 -6.54 -16.13
CA SER A 71 -1.37 -7.13 -15.23
C SER A 71 -1.00 -8.56 -14.81
N GLU A 72 -0.14 -9.25 -15.56
CA GLU A 72 0.31 -10.62 -15.25
C GLU A 72 1.21 -10.65 -14.02
N GLU A 73 2.23 -9.78 -13.92
CA GLU A 73 3.11 -9.74 -12.75
C GLU A 73 2.36 -9.32 -11.48
N ILE A 74 1.44 -8.35 -11.57
CA ILE A 74 0.59 -7.99 -10.43
C ILE A 74 -0.27 -9.16 -9.99
N TYR A 75 -0.82 -9.91 -10.95
CA TYR A 75 -1.60 -11.10 -10.64
C TYR A 75 -0.74 -12.18 -9.97
N GLU A 76 0.49 -12.39 -10.42
CA GLU A 76 1.43 -13.31 -9.77
C GLU A 76 1.81 -12.85 -8.36
N ILE A 77 2.11 -11.56 -8.16
CA ILE A 77 2.42 -11.00 -6.84
C ILE A 77 1.21 -11.15 -5.91
N LYS A 78 -0.02 -10.89 -6.39
CA LYS A 78 -1.24 -11.11 -5.60
C LYS A 78 -1.39 -12.57 -5.18
N LYS A 79 -1.08 -13.54 -6.03
CA LYS A 79 -1.05 -14.96 -5.63
C LYS A 79 -0.02 -15.26 -4.55
N VAL A 80 1.16 -14.65 -4.63
CA VAL A 80 2.19 -14.80 -3.59
C VAL A 80 1.69 -14.20 -2.28
N LEU A 81 1.11 -12.99 -2.31
CA LEU A 81 0.50 -12.37 -1.14
C LEU A 81 -0.59 -13.25 -0.51
N GLU A 82 -1.50 -13.80 -1.30
CA GLU A 82 -2.55 -14.72 -0.84
C GLU A 82 -1.97 -15.99 -0.19
N LYS A 83 -0.95 -16.59 -0.83
CA LYS A 83 -0.26 -17.79 -0.32
C LYS A 83 0.38 -17.55 1.05
N TYR A 84 0.95 -16.37 1.28
CA TYR A 84 1.68 -16.05 2.50
C TYR A 84 0.86 -15.31 3.57
N ALA A 85 -0.34 -14.81 3.25
CA ALA A 85 -1.19 -14.09 4.19
C ALA A 85 -1.38 -14.80 5.55
N PRO A 86 -1.64 -16.13 5.61
CA PRO A 86 -1.79 -16.84 6.89
C PRO A 86 -0.52 -16.89 7.74
N LYS A 87 0.64 -16.53 7.18
CA LYS A 87 1.94 -16.54 7.88
C LYS A 87 2.28 -15.20 8.53
N PHE A 88 1.57 -14.14 8.16
CA PHE A 88 1.82 -12.78 8.62
C PHE A 88 0.59 -12.16 9.28
N GLU A 89 -0.35 -12.98 9.76
CA GLU A 89 -1.51 -12.51 10.52
C GLU A 89 -1.06 -11.73 11.76
N GLU A 90 -1.67 -10.57 11.97
CA GLU A 90 -1.54 -9.82 13.22
C GLU A 90 -2.58 -10.27 14.24
N SER A 91 -2.21 -10.23 15.52
CA SER A 91 -3.15 -10.51 16.61
C SER A 91 -4.30 -9.50 16.67
N ASP A 92 -4.04 -8.28 16.20
CA ASP A 92 -5.03 -7.20 16.10
C ASP A 92 -5.31 -6.91 14.62
N PRO A 93 -6.47 -7.34 14.08
CA PRO A 93 -6.83 -7.08 12.68
C PRO A 93 -6.84 -5.60 12.31
N SER A 94 -7.08 -4.70 13.28
CA SER A 94 -7.07 -3.26 13.04
C SER A 94 -5.69 -2.78 12.61
N LYS A 95 -4.62 -3.30 13.24
CA LYS A 95 -3.24 -2.94 12.87
C LYS A 95 -2.89 -3.39 11.46
N ALA A 96 -3.26 -4.63 11.11
CA ALA A 96 -3.09 -5.15 9.76
C ALA A 96 -3.78 -4.25 8.72
N SER A 97 -5.01 -3.81 8.99
CA SER A 97 -5.73 -2.87 8.13
C SER A 97 -5.06 -1.49 8.03
N LEU A 98 -4.47 -0.97 9.11
CA LEU A 98 -3.76 0.31 9.09
C LEU A 98 -2.44 0.23 8.30
N HIS A 99 -1.67 -0.85 8.45
CA HIS A 99 -0.48 -1.09 7.63
C HIS A 99 -0.86 -1.30 6.16
N PHE A 100 -1.94 -2.02 5.89
CA PHE A 100 -2.48 -2.14 4.54
C PHE A 100 -2.88 -0.77 3.95
N LEU A 101 -3.57 0.08 4.72
CA LEU A 101 -3.93 1.44 4.29
C LEU A 101 -2.68 2.28 3.98
N GLN A 102 -1.65 2.20 4.82
CA GLN A 102 -0.37 2.88 4.55
C GLN A 102 0.24 2.41 3.23
N GLY A 103 0.19 1.10 2.95
CA GLY A 103 0.57 0.52 1.67
C GLY A 103 -0.24 1.10 0.50
N ILE A 104 -1.57 1.17 0.61
CA ILE A 104 -2.42 1.77 -0.44
C ILE A 104 -1.97 3.20 -0.74
N CYS A 105 -1.77 4.02 0.30
CA CYS A 105 -1.31 5.40 0.14
C CYS A 105 0.05 5.48 -0.57
N TYR A 106 1.00 4.59 -0.25
CA TYR A 106 2.27 4.50 -0.99
C TYR A 106 2.07 4.13 -2.47
N GLY A 107 1.17 3.19 -2.75
CA GLY A 107 0.87 2.76 -4.12
C GLY A 107 0.30 3.92 -4.95
N ILE A 108 -0.75 4.56 -4.44
CA ILE A 108 -1.42 5.69 -5.10
C ILE A 108 -0.46 6.88 -5.29
N MET A 109 0.46 7.12 -4.34
CA MET A 109 1.41 8.24 -4.44
C MET A 109 2.66 7.92 -5.26
N ALA A 110 2.81 6.70 -5.79
CA ALA A 110 4.07 6.24 -6.35
C ALA A 110 4.48 7.01 -7.62
N ASP A 111 3.52 7.46 -8.43
CA ASP A 111 3.78 8.32 -9.59
C ASP A 111 3.72 9.82 -9.27
N GLY A 112 3.33 10.17 -8.04
CA GLY A 112 3.22 11.52 -7.53
C GLY A 112 1.88 12.21 -7.82
N ASP A 113 0.92 11.53 -8.43
CA ASP A 113 -0.42 12.05 -8.74
C ASP A 113 -1.53 11.06 -8.33
N ILE A 114 -2.56 11.54 -7.64
CA ILE A 114 -3.73 10.77 -7.19
C ILE A 114 -4.88 10.95 -8.20
N ASN A 115 -5.04 10.10 -9.19
CA ASN A 115 -6.13 10.30 -10.14
C ASN A 115 -7.53 10.06 -9.52
N LYS A 116 -8.58 10.56 -10.19
CA LYS A 116 -9.96 10.45 -9.69
C LYS A 116 -10.41 9.00 -9.44
N TYR A 117 -9.93 8.04 -10.22
CA TYR A 117 -10.30 6.64 -10.06
C TYR A 117 -9.69 6.06 -8.78
N GLU A 118 -8.41 6.31 -8.54
CA GLU A 118 -7.72 5.89 -7.32
C GLU A 118 -8.36 6.50 -6.07
N LEU A 119 -8.69 7.79 -6.12
CA LEU A 119 -9.33 8.47 -5.01
C LEU A 119 -10.71 7.87 -4.68
N ASN A 120 -11.50 7.51 -5.69
CA ASN A 120 -12.81 6.87 -5.47
C ASN A 120 -12.67 5.43 -4.95
N LEU A 121 -11.64 4.70 -5.40
CA LEU A 121 -11.39 3.33 -4.92
C LEU A 121 -10.83 3.34 -3.50
N LEU A 122 -9.98 4.30 -3.15
CA LEU A 122 -9.56 4.55 -1.77
C LEU A 122 -10.76 4.91 -0.90
N LYS A 123 -11.63 5.83 -1.34
CA LYS A 123 -12.88 6.15 -0.62
C LYS A 123 -13.71 4.89 -0.37
N LYS A 124 -13.93 4.08 -1.41
CA LYS A 124 -14.68 2.82 -1.25
C LYS A 124 -14.03 1.92 -0.21
N TRP A 125 -12.71 1.77 -0.23
CA TRP A 125 -12.01 0.96 0.75
C TRP A 125 -12.19 1.50 2.18
N LEU A 126 -12.14 2.82 2.36
CA LEU A 126 -12.40 3.48 3.65
C LEU A 126 -13.84 3.23 4.11
N ASP A 127 -14.83 3.38 3.22
CA ASP A 127 -16.23 3.11 3.53
C ASP A 127 -16.45 1.65 3.96
N ASP A 128 -15.78 0.69 3.30
CA ASP A 128 -15.80 -0.75 3.65
C ASP A 128 -15.10 -1.06 5.00
N HIS A 129 -14.34 -0.12 5.56
CA HIS A 129 -13.59 -0.25 6.80
C HIS A 129 -14.01 0.78 7.86
N GLU A 130 -15.29 1.21 7.85
CA GLU A 130 -15.84 2.23 8.75
C GLU A 130 -15.56 1.96 10.25
N GLN A 131 -15.37 0.69 10.66
CA GLN A 131 -15.00 0.34 12.03
C GLN A 131 -13.71 1.02 12.52
N LEU A 132 -12.85 1.51 11.62
CA LEU A 132 -11.60 2.20 11.93
C LEU A 132 -11.72 3.74 11.96
N LYS A 133 -12.92 4.30 11.75
CA LYS A 133 -13.13 5.76 11.56
C LYS A 133 -12.60 6.66 12.68
N ASP A 134 -12.48 6.14 13.89
CA ASP A 134 -11.98 6.89 15.05
C ASP A 134 -10.49 6.58 15.36
N THR A 135 -9.80 5.86 14.47
CA THR A 135 -8.42 5.38 14.66
C THR A 135 -7.45 6.14 13.77
N TYR A 136 -6.36 6.64 14.34
CA TYR A 136 -5.26 7.22 13.56
C TYR A 136 -4.41 6.14 12.88
N PRO A 137 -3.97 6.32 11.62
CA PRO A 137 -4.19 7.48 10.73
C PRO A 137 -5.47 7.41 9.87
N PHE A 138 -6.28 6.36 10.01
CA PHE A 138 -7.47 6.15 9.18
C PHE A 138 -8.42 7.34 9.21
N ASN A 139 -8.70 7.90 10.39
CA ASN A 139 -9.62 9.01 10.57
C ASN A 139 -9.23 10.25 9.75
N GLU A 140 -7.96 10.63 9.78
CA GLU A 140 -7.46 11.80 9.06
C GLU A 140 -7.41 11.57 7.54
N ILE A 141 -7.02 10.36 7.11
CA ILE A 141 -7.04 9.98 5.70
C ILE A 141 -8.47 10.06 5.17
N ALA A 142 -9.45 9.52 5.91
CA ALA A 142 -10.85 9.55 5.53
C ALA A 142 -11.38 10.98 5.40
N GLU A 143 -11.04 11.86 6.35
CA GLU A 143 -11.42 13.28 6.29
C GLU A 143 -10.87 13.98 5.03
N HIS A 144 -9.57 13.81 4.74
CA HIS A 144 -8.95 14.44 3.57
C HIS A 144 -9.53 13.89 2.25
N VAL A 145 -9.80 12.58 2.19
CA VAL A 145 -10.42 11.94 1.01
C VAL A 145 -11.84 12.47 0.79
N GLU A 146 -12.64 12.61 1.84
CA GLU A 146 -13.99 13.17 1.74
C GLU A 146 -13.98 14.63 1.28
N ILE A 147 -13.09 15.45 1.83
CA ILE A 147 -12.93 16.85 1.41
C ILE A 147 -12.54 16.93 -0.07
N ALA A 148 -11.60 16.10 -0.52
CA ALA A 148 -11.15 16.05 -1.91
C ALA A 148 -12.23 15.61 -2.90
N ILE A 149 -13.19 14.77 -2.46
CA ILE A 149 -14.31 14.29 -3.28
C ILE A 149 -15.52 15.24 -3.23
N SER A 150 -15.72 15.93 -2.11
CA SER A 150 -16.84 16.86 -1.92
C SER A 150 -16.81 18.00 -2.96
N HIS A 151 -18.00 18.41 -3.43
CA HIS A 151 -18.28 19.44 -4.46
C HIS A 151 -18.38 19.01 -5.94
N GLY A 152 -18.25 17.72 -6.29
CA GLY A 152 -18.63 17.22 -7.64
C GLY A 152 -17.73 17.69 -8.80
N LYS A 153 -16.85 18.66 -8.56
CA LYS A 153 -15.65 18.99 -9.31
C LYS A 153 -14.50 18.82 -8.34
N LEU A 154 -13.45 18.10 -8.74
CA LEU A 154 -12.19 18.08 -8.00
C LEU A 154 -11.73 19.53 -7.85
N ASP A 155 -11.85 20.07 -6.64
CA ASP A 155 -11.24 21.34 -6.32
C ASP A 155 -9.73 21.12 -6.28
N GLN A 156 -8.99 21.82 -7.14
CA GLN A 156 -7.55 21.68 -7.24
C GLN A 156 -6.88 21.98 -5.89
N GLU A 157 -7.46 22.86 -5.07
CA GLU A 157 -6.94 23.19 -3.74
C GLU A 157 -7.03 22.00 -2.78
N ASN A 158 -8.22 21.38 -2.67
CA ASN A 158 -8.44 20.22 -1.80
C ASN A 158 -7.57 19.03 -2.22
N TYR A 159 -7.40 18.86 -3.53
CA TYR A 159 -6.56 17.82 -4.10
C TYR A 159 -5.08 18.00 -3.76
N LEU A 160 -4.55 19.22 -3.93
CA LEU A 160 -3.19 19.56 -3.52
C LEU A 160 -2.99 19.39 -2.02
N SER A 161 -4.01 19.72 -1.21
CA SER A 161 -3.97 19.49 0.25
C SER A 161 -3.89 18.01 0.59
N LEU A 162 -4.67 17.15 -0.09
CA LEU A 162 -4.61 15.70 0.11
C LEU A 162 -3.23 15.15 -0.27
N GLN A 163 -2.69 15.56 -1.43
CA GLN A 163 -1.35 15.16 -1.86
C GLN A 163 -0.27 15.59 -0.85
N LYS A 164 -0.37 16.83 -0.34
CA LYS A 164 0.54 17.34 0.67
C LYS A 164 0.45 16.51 1.95
N TYR A 165 -0.76 16.21 2.43
CA TYR A 165 -0.97 15.37 3.60
C TYR A 165 -0.35 13.98 3.41
N PHE A 166 -0.55 13.32 2.26
CA PHE A 166 0.07 12.03 1.99
C PHE A 166 1.60 12.10 1.94
N ARG A 167 2.19 13.15 1.36
CA ARG A 167 3.66 13.33 1.38
C ARG A 167 4.20 13.44 2.81
N GLU A 168 3.56 14.24 3.65
CA GLU A 168 3.94 14.42 5.06
C GLU A 168 3.75 13.12 5.85
N PHE A 169 2.61 12.44 5.69
CA PHE A 169 2.28 11.18 6.36
C PHE A 169 3.25 10.05 5.96
N LEU A 170 3.57 9.92 4.67
CA LEU A 170 4.44 8.89 4.12
C LEU A 170 5.93 9.24 4.20
N LYS A 171 6.27 10.48 4.61
CA LYS A 171 7.63 11.05 4.64
C LYS A 171 8.33 10.98 3.27
N ILE A 172 7.58 11.31 2.22
CA ILE A 172 8.10 11.41 0.84
C ILE A 172 8.42 12.90 0.61
N GLU A 173 9.69 13.20 0.29
CA GLU A 173 10.15 14.57 -0.03
C GLU A 173 9.53 15.13 -1.32
#